data_AF-A0AAW6CNX5-F1
#
_entry.id   AF-A0AAW6CNX5-F1
#
_cell.length_a   1.000
_cell.length_b   1.000
_cell.length_c   1.000
_cell.angle_alpha   90.00
_cell.angle_beta   90.00
_cell.angle_gamma   90.00
#
_symmetry.space_group_name_H-M   'P 1'
#
loop_
_entity.id
_entity.type
_entity.pdbx_description
1 polymer ?
#
loop_
_entity_poly.entity_id
_entity_poly.type
_entity_poly.pdbx_seq_one_letter_code
_entity_poly.pdbx_strand_id
1 'polypeptide(L)'
;MTKNRMEAFSDGVLAIVITIMVLKLEVPNRIELQALTDTLPTLIAYVLSFVYVGIYWANHHHLISAVQSVNGKLLWINLHWIFWMSLIPFGTEWIGYHPDAFAPVFVYGMILLFCALSYYWLQTAVIHINGKDSSIAKSIGKDWKGKGSLIAYALAPLFAFWIPWISYLIYVGIALLWIIPDLRLERISKQGGEIMIKIQFEPEKHRSAAYDQEQCIGECTYTTEISDTWTIDHTVVDSHYGGKGIAGQLVDRIVSEARSRHIHLHPTCSYAKKRIESNPDNQDVLATR
;
A
#
# COMPACT_ATOMS: atom_id res chain seq x y z
N MET A 1 -7.44 4.24 18.33
CA MET A 1 -7.99 3.73 17.05
C MET A 1 -6.89 2.94 16.36
N THR A 2 -7.17 1.78 15.79
CA THR A 2 -6.15 1.00 15.06
C THR A 2 -5.91 1.60 13.68
N LYS A 3 -4.66 1.57 13.21
CA LYS A 3 -4.27 1.99 11.85
C LYS A 3 -5.19 1.40 10.77
N ASN A 4 -5.39 0.09 10.82
CA ASN A 4 -6.19 -0.63 9.83
C ASN A 4 -7.64 -0.13 9.75
N ARG A 5 -8.22 0.35 10.87
CA ARG A 5 -9.57 0.92 10.85
C ARG A 5 -9.64 2.27 10.16
N MET A 6 -8.58 3.08 10.26
CA MET A 6 -8.52 4.41 9.65
C MET A 6 -8.30 4.29 8.15
N GLU A 7 -7.43 3.37 7.76
CA GLU A 7 -7.17 3.01 6.38
C GLU A 7 -8.44 2.46 5.72
N ALA A 8 -9.07 1.43 6.29
CA ALA A 8 -10.30 0.86 5.76
C ALA A 8 -11.46 1.88 5.66
N PHE A 9 -11.56 2.82 6.61
CA PHE A 9 -12.54 3.90 6.51
C PHE A 9 -12.24 4.83 5.31
N SER A 10 -10.98 5.19 5.12
CA SER A 10 -10.55 6.05 4.01
C SER A 10 -10.80 5.36 2.67
N ASP A 11 -10.44 4.08 2.54
CA ASP A 11 -10.70 3.26 1.35
C ASP A 11 -12.19 3.17 1.02
N GLY A 12 -13.02 2.93 2.05
CA GLY A 12 -14.47 2.88 1.89
C GLY A 12 -15.05 4.20 1.36
N VAL A 13 -14.59 5.34 1.87
CA VAL A 13 -15.04 6.65 1.37
C VAL A 13 -14.56 6.90 -0.06
N LEU A 14 -13.31 6.61 -0.39
CA LEU A 14 -12.78 6.83 -1.75
C LEU A 14 -13.45 5.90 -2.79
N ALA A 15 -13.78 4.66 -2.41
CA ALA A 15 -14.57 3.77 -3.25
C ALA A 15 -15.97 4.35 -3.55
N ILE A 16 -16.63 4.94 -2.55
CA ILE A 16 -17.92 5.64 -2.74
C ILE A 16 -17.77 6.87 -3.65
N VAL A 17 -16.69 7.65 -3.49
CA VAL A 17 -16.40 8.79 -4.36
C VAL A 17 -16.27 8.35 -5.82
N ILE A 18 -15.53 7.29 -6.08
CA ILE A 18 -15.36 6.72 -7.44
C ILE A 18 -16.70 6.26 -8.03
N THR A 19 -17.53 5.58 -7.24
CA THR A 19 -18.82 5.07 -7.73
C THR A 19 -19.83 6.20 -7.96
N ILE A 20 -19.90 7.21 -7.09
CA ILE A 20 -20.77 8.36 -7.32
C ILE A 20 -20.42 9.07 -8.63
N MET A 21 -19.13 9.20 -8.97
CA MET A 21 -18.72 9.84 -10.22
C MET A 21 -19.22 9.09 -11.47
N VAL A 22 -19.14 7.76 -11.50
CA VAL A 22 -19.59 6.99 -12.68
C VAL A 22 -21.12 7.00 -12.81
N LEU A 23 -21.85 7.05 -11.69
CA LEU A 23 -23.31 7.12 -11.68
C LEU A 23 -23.85 8.44 -12.25
N LYS A 24 -23.02 9.48 -12.34
CA LYS A 24 -23.34 10.79 -12.92
C LYS A 24 -23.09 10.86 -14.43
N LEU A 25 -22.54 9.81 -15.05
CA LEU A 25 -22.39 9.77 -16.50
C LEU A 25 -23.75 9.60 -17.17
N GLU A 26 -24.12 10.57 -17.99
CA GLU A 26 -25.35 10.52 -18.77
C GLU A 26 -25.21 9.57 -19.96
N VAL A 27 -26.28 8.82 -20.21
CA VAL A 27 -26.39 8.00 -21.41
C VAL A 27 -26.93 8.88 -22.55
N PRO A 28 -26.34 8.86 -23.75
CA PRO A 28 -26.86 9.61 -24.88
C PRO A 28 -28.31 9.25 -25.21
N ASN A 29 -29.13 10.25 -25.57
CA ASN A 29 -30.54 10.04 -25.88
C ASN A 29 -30.80 9.42 -27.27
N ARG A 30 -29.76 9.33 -28.10
CA ARG A 30 -29.86 8.77 -29.47
C ARG A 30 -29.04 7.49 -29.57
N ILE A 31 -29.44 6.59 -30.48
CA ILE A 31 -28.86 5.24 -30.61
C ILE A 31 -27.59 5.19 -31.46
N GLU A 32 -27.27 6.26 -32.20
CA GLU A 32 -26.10 6.30 -33.07
C GLU A 32 -24.83 6.52 -32.26
N LEU A 33 -23.71 5.95 -32.72
CA LEU A 33 -22.39 6.13 -32.11
C LEU A 33 -21.99 7.61 -32.01
N GLN A 34 -22.46 8.44 -32.95
CA GLN A 34 -22.20 9.88 -32.95
C GLN A 34 -22.81 10.59 -31.74
N ALA A 35 -23.84 10.02 -31.08
CA ALA A 35 -24.43 10.60 -29.88
C ALA A 35 -23.46 10.66 -28.68
N LEU A 36 -22.37 9.86 -28.71
CA LEU A 36 -21.32 9.95 -27.69
C LEU A 36 -20.56 11.28 -27.71
N THR A 37 -20.59 12.04 -28.80
CA THR A 37 -19.96 13.37 -28.82
C THR A 37 -20.63 14.32 -27.84
N ASP A 38 -21.93 14.14 -27.60
CA ASP A 38 -22.72 14.99 -26.70
C ASP A 38 -22.35 14.74 -25.22
N THR A 39 -21.90 13.53 -24.88
CA THR A 39 -21.48 13.13 -23.53
C THR A 39 -19.95 13.07 -23.36
N LEU A 40 -19.20 13.43 -24.39
CA LEU A 40 -17.74 13.39 -24.35
C LEU A 40 -17.14 14.30 -23.26
N PRO A 41 -17.64 15.55 -23.04
CA PRO A 41 -17.10 16.40 -21.97
C PRO A 41 -17.29 15.81 -20.57
N THR A 42 -18.45 15.23 -20.27
CA THR A 42 -18.73 14.57 -18.99
C THR A 42 -17.88 13.31 -18.81
N LEU A 43 -17.67 12.54 -19.88
CA LEU A 43 -16.78 11.38 -19.88
C LEU A 43 -15.32 11.77 -19.62
N ILE A 44 -14.81 12.81 -20.28
CA ILE A 44 -13.44 13.30 -20.09
C ILE A 44 -13.23 13.81 -18.65
N ALA A 45 -14.19 14.60 -18.15
CA ALA A 45 -14.18 15.08 -16.77
C ALA A 45 -14.14 13.91 -15.78
N TYR A 46 -14.99 12.90 -15.99
CA TYR A 46 -15.00 11.67 -15.19
C TYR A 46 -13.64 10.97 -15.20
N VAL A 47 -13.05 10.73 -16.37
CA VAL A 47 -11.76 10.03 -16.48
C VAL A 47 -10.66 10.81 -15.77
N LEU A 48 -10.60 12.12 -15.95
CA LEU A 48 -9.62 12.98 -15.28
C LEU A 48 -9.75 12.88 -13.75
N SER A 49 -10.97 12.99 -13.23
CA SER A 49 -11.24 12.90 -11.79
C SER A 49 -11.02 11.51 -11.22
N PHE A 50 -11.35 10.46 -11.98
CA PHE A 50 -11.04 9.07 -11.61
C PHE A 50 -9.54 8.89 -11.43
N VAL A 51 -8.74 9.37 -12.39
CA VAL A 51 -7.27 9.34 -12.31
C VAL A 51 -6.78 10.09 -11.07
N TYR A 52 -7.32 11.27 -10.77
CA TYR A 52 -6.95 12.01 -9.55
C TYR A 52 -7.26 11.22 -8.28
N VAL A 53 -8.47 10.70 -8.14
CA VAL A 53 -8.86 9.92 -6.95
C VAL A 53 -7.97 8.67 -6.82
N GLY A 54 -7.68 7.98 -7.92
CA GLY A 54 -6.78 6.82 -7.95
C GLY A 54 -5.35 7.14 -7.54
N ILE A 55 -4.78 8.25 -8.04
CA ILE A 55 -3.45 8.75 -7.63
C ILE A 55 -3.42 9.02 -6.13
N TYR A 56 -4.43 9.71 -5.62
CA TYR A 56 -4.55 10.04 -4.20
C TYR A 56 -4.71 8.81 -3.32
N TRP A 57 -5.53 7.84 -3.74
CA TRP A 57 -5.71 6.57 -3.07
C TRP A 57 -4.39 5.78 -2.99
N ALA A 58 -3.69 5.62 -4.12
CA ALA A 58 -2.42 4.89 -4.15
C ALA A 58 -1.37 5.54 -3.25
N ASN A 59 -1.23 6.88 -3.33
CA ASN A 59 -0.29 7.63 -2.50
C ASN A 59 -0.66 7.56 -1.00
N HIS A 60 -1.95 7.66 -0.67
CA HIS A 60 -2.46 7.57 0.70
C HIS A 60 -2.22 6.19 1.31
N HIS A 61 -2.53 5.12 0.59
CA HIS A 61 -2.28 3.74 1.01
C HIS A 61 -0.80 3.54 1.36
N HIS A 62 0.12 3.98 0.49
CA HIS A 62 1.55 3.91 0.77
C HIS A 62 1.97 4.77 1.98
N LEU A 63 1.41 5.98 2.14
CA LEU A 63 1.72 6.88 3.24
C LEU A 63 1.28 6.30 4.60
N ILE A 64 0.04 5.82 4.70
CA ILE A 64 -0.51 5.27 5.93
C ILE A 64 0.10 3.91 6.26
N SER A 65 0.39 3.07 5.26
CA SER A 65 1.11 1.80 5.42
C SER A 65 2.44 1.97 6.16
N ALA A 66 3.04 3.15 6.08
CA ALA A 66 4.32 3.45 6.70
C ALA A 66 4.20 3.90 8.17
N VAL A 67 3.00 4.22 8.68
CA VAL A 67 2.75 4.62 10.06
C VAL A 67 2.62 3.40 10.98
N GLN A 68 3.20 3.44 12.18
CA GLN A 68 3.06 2.38 13.19
C GLN A 68 1.87 2.57 14.14
N SER A 69 1.55 3.81 14.52
CA SER A 69 0.43 4.12 15.41
C SER A 69 -0.30 5.41 14.99
N VAL A 70 -1.61 5.44 15.21
CA VAL A 70 -2.48 6.58 14.86
C VAL A 70 -2.89 7.32 16.14
N ASN A 71 -2.64 8.63 16.17
CA ASN A 71 -3.12 9.51 17.23
C ASN A 71 -4.35 10.33 16.76
N GLY A 72 -5.04 10.98 17.69
CA GLY A 72 -6.25 11.77 17.38
C GLY A 72 -5.99 12.93 16.41
N LYS A 73 -4.80 13.54 16.47
CA LYS A 73 -4.43 14.64 15.55
C LYS A 73 -4.34 14.16 14.10
N LEU A 74 -3.68 13.03 13.87
CA LEU A 74 -3.57 12.41 12.54
C LEU A 74 -4.95 12.03 11.99
N LEU A 75 -5.84 11.52 12.84
CA LEU A 75 -7.20 11.19 12.46
C LEU A 75 -7.97 12.40 11.93
N TRP A 76 -7.92 13.54 12.63
CA TRP A 76 -8.60 14.77 12.20
C TRP A 76 -8.01 15.34 10.91
N ILE A 77 -6.68 15.28 10.74
CA ILE A 77 -6.03 15.72 9.50
C ILE A 77 -6.45 14.83 8.32
N ASN A 78 -6.56 13.52 8.54
CA ASN A 78 -7.05 12.60 7.53
C ASN A 78 -8.52 12.84 7.17
N LEU A 79 -9.38 13.10 8.16
CA LEU A 79 -10.78 13.47 7.92
C LEU A 79 -10.88 14.77 7.13
N HIS A 80 -10.02 15.74 7.41
CA HIS A 80 -9.95 16.99 6.64
C HIS A 80 -9.56 16.75 5.18
N TRP A 81 -8.62 15.83 4.91
CA TRP A 81 -8.29 15.44 3.55
C TRP A 81 -9.45 14.70 2.85
N ILE A 82 -10.07 13.72 3.52
CA ILE A 82 -11.23 12.98 2.99
C ILE A 82 -12.38 13.94 2.63
N PHE A 83 -12.61 14.98 3.43
CA PHE A 83 -13.63 15.98 3.15
C PHE A 83 -13.43 16.66 1.79
N TRP A 84 -12.20 17.03 1.43
CA TRP A 84 -11.94 17.64 0.12
C TRP A 84 -12.06 16.62 -1.01
N MET A 85 -11.61 15.38 -0.78
CA MET A 85 -11.76 14.28 -1.75
C MET A 85 -13.23 13.99 -2.05
N SER A 86 -14.13 14.10 -1.07
CA SER A 86 -15.56 13.85 -1.26
C SER A 86 -16.29 14.93 -2.07
N LEU A 87 -15.66 16.08 -2.32
CA LEU A 87 -16.21 17.15 -3.16
C LEU A 87 -15.82 17.02 -4.64
N ILE A 88 -14.85 16.15 -4.97
CA ILE A 88 -14.43 15.89 -6.35
C ILE A 88 -15.61 15.52 -7.27
N PRO A 89 -16.57 14.65 -6.89
CA PRO A 89 -17.69 14.29 -7.75
C PRO A 89 -18.53 15.50 -8.16
N PHE A 90 -18.81 16.40 -7.23
CA PHE A 90 -19.55 17.63 -7.50
C PHE A 90 -18.84 18.50 -8.53
N GLY A 91 -17.53 18.75 -8.34
CA GLY A 91 -16.76 19.54 -9.30
C GLY A 91 -16.68 18.86 -10.68
N THR A 92 -16.56 17.53 -10.71
CA THR A 92 -16.49 16.70 -11.93
C THR A 92 -17.76 16.81 -12.76
N GLU A 93 -18.91 16.66 -12.11
CA GLU A 93 -20.22 16.81 -12.73
C GLU A 93 -20.38 18.23 -13.31
N TRP A 94 -20.00 19.25 -12.54
CA TRP A 94 -20.19 20.64 -12.95
C TRP A 94 -19.33 21.04 -14.17
N ILE A 95 -18.05 20.63 -14.20
CA ILE A 95 -17.20 20.87 -15.38
C ILE A 95 -17.62 20.02 -16.58
N GLY A 96 -18.27 18.88 -16.36
CA GLY A 96 -18.80 18.04 -17.43
C GLY A 96 -19.92 18.72 -18.21
N TYR A 97 -20.82 19.43 -17.52
CA TYR A 97 -21.92 20.17 -18.15
C TYR A 97 -21.50 21.53 -18.72
N HIS A 98 -20.49 22.17 -18.13
CA HIS A 98 -20.07 23.52 -18.47
C HIS A 98 -18.55 23.64 -18.60
N PRO A 99 -17.92 22.92 -19.56
CA PRO A 99 -16.46 22.85 -19.66
C PRO A 99 -15.80 24.19 -19.99
N ASP A 100 -16.50 25.07 -20.72
CA ASP A 100 -15.96 26.37 -21.13
C ASP A 100 -16.26 27.52 -20.15
N ALA A 101 -16.94 27.25 -19.04
CA ALA A 101 -17.34 28.29 -18.10
C ALA A 101 -16.30 28.48 -17.00
N PHE A 102 -16.03 29.75 -16.66
CA PHE A 102 -15.07 30.12 -15.62
C PHE A 102 -15.36 29.47 -14.26
N ALA A 103 -16.59 29.63 -13.74
CA ALA A 103 -16.91 29.23 -12.37
C ALA A 103 -16.75 27.72 -12.12
N PRO A 104 -17.24 26.80 -12.98
CA PRO A 104 -16.98 25.36 -12.83
C PRO A 104 -15.49 25.00 -12.81
N VAL A 105 -14.71 25.53 -13.77
CA VAL A 105 -13.27 25.22 -13.87
C VAL A 105 -12.49 25.78 -12.69
N PHE A 106 -12.85 26.99 -12.24
CA PHE A 106 -12.26 27.62 -11.06
C PHE A 106 -12.56 26.80 -9.80
N VAL A 107 -13.82 26.44 -9.55
CA VAL A 107 -14.23 25.68 -8.36
C VAL A 107 -13.62 24.28 -8.35
N TYR A 108 -13.60 23.60 -9.50
CA TYR A 108 -12.91 22.31 -9.64
C TYR A 108 -11.42 22.44 -9.29
N GLY A 109 -10.76 23.48 -9.82
CA GLY A 109 -9.37 23.79 -9.49
C GLY A 109 -9.14 24.05 -8.00
N MET A 110 -10.04 24.79 -7.35
CA MET A 110 -9.96 25.03 -5.90
C MET A 110 -10.12 23.73 -5.10
N ILE A 111 -11.03 22.84 -5.50
CA ILE A 111 -11.18 21.52 -4.88
C ILE A 111 -9.86 20.74 -4.98
N LEU A 112 -9.25 20.68 -6.17
CA LEU A 112 -7.96 19.99 -6.37
C LEU A 112 -6.83 20.63 -5.56
N LEU A 113 -6.76 21.96 -5.49
CA LEU A 113 -5.80 22.70 -4.68
C LEU A 113 -5.93 22.34 -3.19
N PHE A 114 -7.15 22.33 -2.66
CA PHE A 114 -7.37 21.98 -1.25
C PHE A 114 -7.14 20.49 -0.97
N CYS A 115 -7.41 19.60 -1.92
CA CYS A 115 -6.98 18.20 -1.85
C CYS A 115 -5.45 18.12 -1.72
N ALA A 116 -4.71 18.86 -2.55
CA ALA A 116 -3.25 18.89 -2.51
C ALA A 116 -2.70 19.48 -1.20
N LEU A 117 -3.27 20.58 -0.73
CA LEU A 117 -2.84 21.23 0.51
C LEU A 117 -3.11 20.37 1.75
N SER A 118 -4.31 19.79 1.84
CA SER A 118 -4.67 18.90 2.95
C SER A 118 -3.85 17.62 2.92
N TYR A 119 -3.54 17.07 1.75
CA TYR A 119 -2.63 15.93 1.60
C TYR A 119 -1.20 16.27 2.04
N TYR A 120 -0.69 17.46 1.71
CA TYR A 120 0.61 17.94 2.19
C TYR A 120 0.67 18.02 3.72
N TRP A 121 -0.40 18.47 4.38
CA TRP A 121 -0.50 18.46 5.85
C TRP A 121 -0.54 17.04 6.41
N LEU A 122 -1.26 16.12 5.77
CA LEU A 122 -1.29 14.71 6.16
C LEU A 122 0.11 14.09 6.07
N GLN A 123 0.82 14.31 4.97
CA GLN A 123 2.19 13.88 4.76
C GLN A 123 3.14 14.42 5.84
N THR A 124 3.03 15.71 6.16
CA THR A 124 3.83 16.35 7.21
C THR A 124 3.54 15.76 8.59
N ALA A 125 2.27 15.48 8.89
CA ALA A 125 1.87 14.86 10.16
C ALA A 125 2.43 13.44 10.32
N VAL A 126 2.40 12.64 9.24
CA VAL A 126 2.99 11.29 9.22
C VAL A 126 4.51 11.33 9.40
N ILE A 127 5.21 12.22 8.71
CA ILE A 127 6.66 12.41 8.87
C ILE A 127 7.01 12.79 10.30
N HIS A 128 6.20 13.64 10.94
CA HIS A 128 6.43 14.04 12.32
C HIS A 128 6.27 12.89 13.32
N ILE A 129 5.34 11.97 13.08
CA ILE A 129 5.10 10.79 13.93
C ILE A 129 6.24 9.77 13.79
N ASN A 130 6.73 9.54 12.56
CA ASN A 130 7.76 8.54 12.29
C ASN A 130 9.20 9.03 12.57
N GLY A 131 9.38 10.33 12.83
CA GLY A 131 10.68 10.95 13.02
C GLY A 131 11.36 11.34 11.70
N LYS A 132 12.17 12.39 11.74
CA LYS A 132 12.85 12.99 10.57
C LYS A 132 13.87 12.07 9.90
N ASP A 133 14.35 11.04 10.61
CA ASP A 133 15.32 10.07 10.09
C ASP A 133 14.70 8.82 9.46
N SER A 134 13.36 8.73 9.48
CA SER A 134 12.63 7.63 8.85
C SER A 134 12.85 7.55 7.34
N SER A 135 12.76 6.34 6.77
CA SER A 135 12.88 6.09 5.33
C SER A 135 11.91 6.94 4.50
N ILE A 136 10.71 7.20 5.04
CA ILE A 136 9.65 8.03 4.47
C ILE A 136 10.05 9.51 4.43
N ALA A 137 10.65 10.01 5.52
CA ALA A 137 11.10 11.40 5.58
C ALA A 137 12.24 11.65 4.58
N LYS A 138 13.16 10.68 4.41
CA LYS A 138 14.26 10.76 3.44
C LYS A 138 13.79 10.62 1.99
N SER A 139 12.76 9.82 1.71
CA SER A 139 12.20 9.68 0.36
C SER A 139 11.37 10.90 -0.07
N ILE A 140 10.64 11.50 0.87
CA ILE A 140 9.82 12.70 0.65
C ILE A 140 10.65 13.99 0.71
N GLY A 141 11.80 14.02 1.40
CA GLY A 141 12.58 15.25 1.64
C GLY A 141 13.03 16.03 0.40
N LYS A 142 13.05 15.39 -0.79
CA LYS A 142 13.28 16.05 -2.10
C LYS A 142 12.04 15.92 -3.01
N ASP A 143 10.84 16.13 -2.46
CA ASP A 143 9.58 16.12 -3.20
C ASP A 143 9.39 17.40 -4.03
N TRP A 144 10.24 17.56 -5.05
CA TRP A 144 10.11 18.63 -6.03
C TRP A 144 8.82 18.51 -6.84
N LYS A 145 8.35 17.27 -7.07
CA LYS A 145 7.09 16.96 -7.75
C LYS A 145 5.90 17.52 -6.96
N GLY A 146 5.83 17.27 -5.66
CA GLY A 146 4.80 17.79 -4.76
C GLY A 146 4.78 19.31 -4.68
N LYS A 147 5.94 19.95 -4.46
CA LYS A 147 6.01 21.42 -4.41
C LYS A 147 5.64 22.06 -5.75
N GLY A 148 6.16 21.53 -6.86
CA GLY A 148 5.83 22.01 -8.20
C GLY A 148 4.35 21.84 -8.52
N SER A 149 3.76 20.70 -8.16
CA SER A 149 2.33 20.44 -8.35
C SER A 149 1.46 21.38 -7.53
N LEU A 150 1.83 21.67 -6.27
CA LEU A 150 1.07 22.60 -5.43
C LEU A 150 1.04 24.02 -6.02
N ILE A 151 2.17 24.49 -6.55
CA ILE A 151 2.24 25.79 -7.25
C ILE A 151 1.37 25.73 -8.52
N ALA A 152 1.45 24.66 -9.29
CA ALA A 152 0.63 24.49 -10.49
C ALA A 152 -0.87 24.47 -10.17
N TYR A 153 -1.30 23.79 -9.10
CA TYR A 153 -2.69 23.83 -8.61
C TYR A 153 -3.13 25.19 -8.12
N ALA A 154 -2.23 26.01 -7.58
CA ALA A 154 -2.56 27.38 -7.16
C ALA A 154 -2.72 28.33 -8.37
N LEU A 155 -1.94 28.12 -9.42
CA LEU A 155 -1.97 28.95 -10.63
C LEU A 155 -3.08 28.54 -11.61
N ALA A 156 -3.38 27.24 -11.74
CA ALA A 156 -4.34 26.74 -12.72
C ALA A 156 -5.75 27.36 -12.63
N PRO A 157 -6.36 27.55 -11.44
CA PRO A 157 -7.67 28.19 -11.34
C PRO A 157 -7.66 29.64 -11.83
N LEU A 158 -6.54 30.36 -11.70
CA LEU A 158 -6.43 31.75 -12.15
C LEU A 158 -6.55 31.84 -13.68
N PHE A 159 -5.97 30.87 -14.41
CA PHE A 159 -6.06 30.82 -15.87
C PHE A 159 -7.48 30.60 -16.38
N ALA A 160 -8.37 30.04 -15.55
CA ALA A 160 -9.75 29.78 -15.94
C ALA A 160 -10.52 31.05 -16.28
N PHE A 161 -10.10 32.19 -15.73
CA PHE A 161 -10.75 33.48 -16.00
C PHE A 161 -10.58 33.93 -17.45
N TRP A 162 -9.43 33.63 -18.06
CA TRP A 162 -9.15 34.02 -19.44
C TRP A 162 -9.46 32.89 -20.41
N ILE A 163 -8.91 31.70 -20.16
CA ILE A 163 -8.97 30.54 -21.06
C ILE A 163 -9.03 29.26 -20.22
N PRO A 164 -10.23 28.70 -19.96
CA PRO A 164 -10.42 27.46 -19.19
C PRO A 164 -9.58 26.27 -19.68
N TRP A 165 -9.37 26.17 -21.00
CA TRP A 165 -8.54 25.14 -21.61
C TRP A 165 -7.09 25.11 -21.10
N ILE A 166 -6.51 26.27 -20.74
CA ILE A 166 -5.17 26.32 -20.14
C ILE A 166 -5.18 25.65 -18.75
N SER A 167 -6.21 25.88 -17.95
CA SER A 167 -6.37 25.22 -16.64
C SER A 167 -6.45 23.70 -16.81
N TYR A 168 -7.24 23.21 -17.77
CA TYR A 168 -7.31 21.77 -18.05
C TYR A 168 -5.97 21.17 -18.49
N LEU A 169 -5.23 21.86 -19.36
CA LEU A 169 -3.89 21.40 -19.75
C LEU A 169 -2.95 21.29 -18.55
N ILE A 170 -3.01 22.24 -17.61
CA ILE A 170 -2.24 22.17 -16.37
C ILE A 170 -2.70 20.99 -15.51
N TYR A 171 -4.02 20.80 -15.33
CA TYR A 171 -4.55 19.65 -14.57
C TYR A 171 -4.13 18.31 -15.19
N VAL A 172 -4.26 18.15 -16.50
CA VAL A 172 -3.80 16.93 -17.19
C VAL A 172 -2.30 16.75 -17.04
N GLY A 173 -1.51 17.82 -17.17
CA GLY A 173 -0.06 17.80 -16.95
C GLY A 173 0.33 17.34 -15.54
N ILE A 174 -0.38 17.80 -14.51
CA ILE A 174 -0.18 17.35 -13.13
C ILE A 174 -0.56 15.87 -13.01
N ALA A 175 -1.73 15.46 -13.52
CA ALA A 175 -2.15 14.06 -13.47
C ALA A 175 -1.13 13.13 -14.13
N LEU A 176 -0.61 13.47 -15.31
CA LEU A 176 0.44 12.71 -16.01
C LEU A 176 1.76 12.68 -15.25
N LEU A 177 2.12 13.77 -14.56
CA LEU A 177 3.33 13.81 -13.73
C LEU A 177 3.25 12.82 -12.55
N TRP A 178 2.05 12.57 -12.04
CA TRP A 178 1.78 11.69 -10.89
C TRP A 178 1.35 10.27 -11.27
N ILE A 179 0.82 10.05 -12.48
CA ILE A 179 0.41 8.72 -12.95
C ILE A 179 1.59 7.76 -13.08
N ILE A 180 2.79 8.31 -13.32
CA ILE A 180 4.04 7.54 -13.27
C ILE A 180 4.45 7.46 -11.79
N PRO A 181 4.20 6.32 -11.11
CA PRO A 181 4.55 6.17 -9.71
C PRO A 181 6.03 6.46 -9.54
N ASP A 182 6.38 7.24 -8.51
CA ASP A 182 7.77 7.59 -8.26
C ASP A 182 8.53 6.29 -7.96
N LEU A 183 9.35 5.82 -8.90
CA LEU A 183 10.20 4.61 -8.83
C LEU A 183 11.06 4.52 -7.55
N ARG A 184 11.11 5.58 -6.73
CA ARG A 184 11.68 5.62 -5.39
C ARG A 184 10.87 4.82 -4.37
N LEU A 185 9.52 4.86 -4.43
CA LEU A 185 8.64 4.09 -3.54
C LEU A 185 8.59 2.62 -3.93
N GLU A 186 8.74 2.31 -5.23
CA GLU A 186 8.85 0.93 -5.70
C GLU A 186 10.17 0.28 -5.27
N ARG A 187 11.27 1.05 -5.15
CA ARG A 187 12.50 0.59 -4.50
C ARG A 187 12.32 0.36 -3.01
N ILE A 188 11.46 1.13 -2.33
CA ILE A 188 11.11 0.90 -0.92
C ILE A 188 10.15 -0.30 -0.78
N SER A 189 9.26 -0.55 -1.73
CA SER A 189 8.45 -1.79 -1.76
C SER A 189 9.31 -3.02 -2.09
N LYS A 190 10.33 -2.88 -2.94
CA LYS A 190 11.35 -3.93 -3.14
C LYS A 190 12.37 -4.05 -1.99
N GLN A 191 12.51 -3.03 -1.13
CA GLN A 191 13.35 -3.07 0.07
C GLN A 191 12.56 -3.22 1.39
N GLY A 192 11.23 -3.20 1.33
CA GLY A 192 10.32 -3.12 2.48
C GLY A 192 8.97 -3.79 2.22
N GLY A 193 8.93 -4.68 1.23
CA GLY A 193 7.76 -5.46 0.81
C GLY A 193 8.09 -6.91 0.44
N GLU A 194 9.34 -7.34 0.56
CA GLU A 194 9.63 -8.67 1.08
C GLU A 194 10.17 -8.43 2.48
N ILE A 195 9.44 -8.86 3.51
CA ILE A 195 10.10 -9.15 4.78
C ILE A 195 11.12 -10.22 4.40
N MET A 196 12.39 -9.84 4.25
CA MET A 196 13.45 -10.76 3.87
C MET A 196 13.76 -11.59 5.11
N ILE A 197 12.85 -12.52 5.42
CA ILE A 197 12.99 -13.43 6.54
C ILE A 197 14.14 -14.35 6.20
N LYS A 198 15.28 -14.12 6.83
CA LYS A 198 16.44 -14.96 6.63
C LYS A 198 16.30 -16.16 7.55
N ILE A 199 16.09 -17.33 6.96
CA ILE A 199 16.17 -18.61 7.66
C ILE A 199 17.63 -19.01 7.74
N GLN A 200 18.16 -19.16 8.95
CA GLN A 200 19.53 -19.58 9.19
C GLN A 200 19.55 -20.83 10.06
N PHE A 201 20.31 -21.84 9.62
CA PHE A 201 20.61 -23.00 10.44
C PHE A 201 21.82 -22.69 11.33
N GLU A 202 21.65 -22.84 12.64
CA GLU A 202 22.67 -22.58 13.66
C GLU A 202 23.02 -23.91 14.35
N PRO A 203 23.96 -24.72 13.80
CA PRO A 203 24.27 -26.05 14.32
C PRO A 203 24.78 -26.00 15.77
N GLU A 204 25.57 -24.97 16.12
CA GLU A 204 26.12 -24.74 17.46
C GLU A 204 25.03 -24.57 18.54
N LYS A 205 23.83 -24.13 18.13
CA LYS A 205 22.68 -23.90 19.01
C LYS A 205 21.58 -24.95 18.82
N HIS A 206 21.82 -25.97 18.00
CA HIS A 206 20.85 -27.00 17.63
C HIS A 206 19.49 -26.43 17.21
N ARG A 207 19.49 -25.42 16.33
CA ARG A 207 18.25 -24.79 15.88
C ARG A 207 18.32 -24.24 14.45
N SER A 208 17.15 -24.11 13.84
CA SER A 208 16.92 -23.18 12.74
C SER A 208 16.23 -21.93 13.29
N ALA A 209 16.70 -20.75 12.91
CA ALA A 209 16.15 -19.47 13.36
C ALA A 209 15.75 -18.58 12.17
N ALA A 210 14.66 -17.85 12.35
CA ALA A 210 14.12 -16.88 11.39
C ALA A 210 14.46 -15.48 11.88
N TYR A 211 15.10 -14.69 11.04
CA TYR A 211 15.48 -13.31 11.35
C TYR A 211 14.73 -12.32 10.46
N ASP A 212 14.16 -11.29 11.07
CA ASP A 212 13.81 -10.05 10.38
C ASP A 212 14.90 -9.03 10.71
N GLN A 213 15.73 -8.73 9.70
CA GLN A 213 16.98 -7.97 9.87
C GLN A 213 17.92 -8.65 10.89
N GLU A 214 18.08 -8.08 12.09
CA GLU A 214 18.92 -8.62 13.17
C GLU A 214 18.09 -9.26 14.31
N GLN A 215 16.76 -9.13 14.28
CA GLN A 215 15.89 -9.64 15.33
C GLN A 215 15.46 -11.08 15.02
N CYS A 216 15.65 -11.98 15.98
CA CYS A 216 15.09 -13.34 15.91
C CYS A 216 13.56 -13.27 16.11
N ILE A 217 12.80 -13.70 15.11
CA ILE A 217 11.33 -13.67 15.09
C ILE A 217 10.69 -15.07 15.17
N GLY A 218 11.51 -16.13 15.16
CA GLY A 218 11.04 -17.49 15.32
C GLY A 218 12.19 -18.49 15.31
N GLU A 219 11.97 -19.64 15.93
CA GLU A 219 12.96 -20.71 15.99
C GLU A 219 12.31 -22.09 16.00
N CYS A 220 13.07 -23.05 15.50
CA CYS A 220 12.79 -24.47 15.64
C CYS A 220 14.04 -25.14 16.18
N THR A 221 13.94 -25.80 17.32
CA THR A 221 15.06 -26.44 18.01
C THR A 221 15.01 -27.96 17.81
N TYR A 222 16.17 -28.60 17.99
CA TYR A 222 16.27 -30.05 18.05
C TYR A 222 17.30 -30.49 19.10
N THR A 223 17.19 -31.73 19.58
CA THR A 223 18.19 -32.37 20.46
C THR A 223 18.84 -33.57 19.77
N THR A 224 20.03 -33.94 20.22
CA THR A 224 20.88 -34.99 19.65
C THR A 224 21.09 -36.16 20.62
N GLU A 225 20.12 -36.42 21.49
CA GLU A 225 20.21 -37.43 22.56
C GLU A 225 20.40 -38.86 22.05
N ILE A 226 19.95 -39.14 20.82
CA ILE A 226 20.02 -40.44 20.17
C ILE A 226 21.06 -40.36 19.03
N SER A 227 21.95 -41.35 18.94
CA SER A 227 22.92 -41.42 17.84
C SER A 227 22.21 -41.38 16.50
N ASP A 228 22.72 -40.57 15.58
CA ASP A 228 22.22 -40.45 14.20
C ASP A 228 20.74 -40.04 14.08
N THR A 229 20.18 -39.45 15.15
CA THR A 229 18.79 -38.97 15.18
C THR A 229 18.69 -37.59 15.83
N TRP A 230 17.95 -36.67 15.20
CA TRP A 230 17.59 -35.37 15.77
C TRP A 230 16.13 -35.36 16.21
N THR A 231 15.89 -35.01 17.47
CA THR A 231 14.55 -34.88 18.04
C THR A 231 14.08 -33.44 17.94
N ILE A 232 13.09 -33.13 17.09
CA ILE A 232 12.54 -31.76 16.96
C ILE A 232 11.53 -31.54 18.10
N ASP A 233 11.91 -30.74 19.09
CA ASP A 233 11.19 -30.58 20.35
C ASP A 233 10.36 -29.30 20.44
N HIS A 234 10.78 -28.23 19.74
CA HIS A 234 10.07 -26.95 19.78
C HIS A 234 10.04 -26.23 18.42
N THR A 235 8.93 -25.54 18.15
CA THR A 235 8.78 -24.63 17.01
C THR A 235 7.90 -23.45 17.43
N VAL A 236 8.42 -22.24 17.36
CA VAL A 236 7.69 -21.02 17.73
C VAL A 236 8.01 -19.89 16.76
N VAL A 237 7.00 -19.07 16.47
CA VAL A 237 7.13 -17.84 15.69
C VAL A 237 6.36 -16.75 16.42
N ASP A 238 6.91 -15.55 16.44
CA ASP A 238 6.26 -14.37 17.01
C ASP A 238 4.86 -14.19 16.38
N SER A 239 3.86 -13.92 17.23
CA SER A 239 2.45 -13.83 16.83
C SER A 239 2.18 -12.72 15.82
N HIS A 240 3.00 -11.66 15.77
CA HIS A 240 2.92 -10.60 14.77
C HIS A 240 3.29 -11.09 13.36
N TYR A 241 3.95 -12.24 13.25
CA TYR A 241 4.39 -12.87 12.00
C TYR A 241 3.59 -14.15 11.68
N GLY A 242 2.53 -14.44 12.43
CA GLY A 242 1.64 -15.58 12.19
C GLY A 242 1.01 -15.59 10.80
N GLY A 243 0.76 -16.78 10.25
CA GLY A 243 0.09 -16.97 8.96
C GLY A 243 0.98 -16.84 7.71
N LYS A 244 2.26 -16.53 7.86
CA LYS A 244 3.21 -16.32 6.73
C LYS A 244 4.02 -17.57 6.34
N GLY A 245 3.71 -18.73 6.90
CA GLY A 245 4.41 -20.00 6.57
C GLY A 245 5.82 -20.17 7.17
N ILE A 246 6.29 -19.23 8.00
CA ILE A 246 7.65 -19.20 8.59
C ILE A 246 7.95 -20.48 9.41
N ALA A 247 7.00 -20.91 10.24
CA ALA A 247 7.15 -22.12 11.05
C ALA A 247 7.41 -23.37 10.19
N GLY A 248 6.78 -23.44 9.00
CA GLY A 248 7.03 -24.50 8.04
C GLY A 248 8.46 -24.45 7.49
N GLN A 249 8.93 -23.26 7.08
CA GLN A 249 10.28 -23.07 6.55
C GLN A 249 11.38 -23.41 7.57
N LEU A 250 11.14 -23.13 8.85
CA LEU A 250 12.06 -23.49 9.94
C LEU A 250 12.21 -25.01 10.06
N VAL A 251 11.09 -25.75 10.02
CA VAL A 251 11.10 -27.21 10.05
C VAL A 251 11.74 -27.78 8.78
N ASP A 252 11.37 -27.25 7.61
CA ASP A 252 11.90 -27.70 6.32
C ASP A 252 13.42 -27.47 6.22
N ARG A 253 13.95 -26.42 6.87
CA ARG A 253 15.39 -26.19 6.95
C ARG A 253 16.11 -27.28 7.75
N ILE A 254 15.56 -27.66 8.91
CA ILE A 254 16.12 -28.78 9.70
C ILE A 254 16.03 -30.08 8.91
N VAL A 255 14.92 -30.33 8.21
CA VAL A 255 14.75 -31.48 7.32
C VAL A 255 15.84 -31.54 6.25
N SER A 256 16.10 -30.42 5.56
CA SER A 256 17.14 -30.34 4.54
C SER A 256 18.54 -30.62 5.10
N GLU A 257 18.84 -30.11 6.29
CA GLU A 257 20.15 -30.32 6.94
C GLU A 257 20.31 -31.76 7.42
N ALA A 258 19.28 -32.33 8.04
CA ALA A 258 19.27 -33.73 8.46
C ALA A 258 19.46 -34.66 7.26
N ARG A 259 18.75 -34.42 6.15
CA ARG A 259 18.89 -35.16 4.89
C ARG A 259 20.31 -35.10 4.35
N SER A 260 20.92 -33.90 4.33
CA SER A 260 22.29 -33.72 3.83
C SER A 260 23.36 -34.42 4.67
N ARG A 261 23.05 -34.70 5.94
CA ARG A 261 23.95 -35.32 6.91
C ARG A 261 23.62 -36.79 7.17
N HIS A 262 22.63 -37.35 6.47
CA HIS A 262 22.13 -38.70 6.70
C HIS A 262 21.67 -38.95 8.15
N ILE A 263 21.06 -37.93 8.76
CA ILE A 263 20.49 -37.98 10.11
C ILE A 263 18.99 -38.22 10.03
N HIS A 264 18.47 -39.10 10.88
CA HIS A 264 17.03 -39.32 11.01
C HIS A 264 16.36 -38.28 11.92
N LEU A 265 15.05 -38.09 11.74
CA LEU A 265 14.26 -37.13 12.48
C LEU A 265 13.20 -37.81 13.33
N HIS A 266 13.10 -37.38 14.59
CA HIS A 266 12.06 -37.77 15.52
C HIS A 266 11.28 -36.53 16.01
N PRO A 267 10.16 -36.16 15.36
CA PRO A 267 9.43 -34.94 15.74
C PRO A 267 8.52 -35.18 16.97
N THR A 268 8.84 -34.55 18.10
CA THR A 268 8.00 -34.55 19.31
C THR A 268 7.13 -33.30 19.41
N CYS A 269 7.56 -32.19 18.82
CA CYS A 269 6.73 -31.00 18.63
C CYS A 269 5.50 -31.31 17.74
N SER A 270 4.31 -30.96 18.20
CA SER A 270 3.05 -31.22 17.49
C SER A 270 2.97 -30.56 16.11
N TYR A 271 3.56 -29.36 15.96
CA TYR A 271 3.63 -28.67 14.67
C TYR A 271 4.60 -29.37 13.71
N ALA A 272 5.83 -29.66 14.18
CA ALA A 272 6.85 -30.32 13.36
C ALA A 272 6.38 -31.70 12.90
N LYS A 273 5.75 -32.48 13.79
CA LYS A 273 5.17 -33.77 13.47
C LYS A 273 4.14 -33.66 12.35
N LYS A 274 3.16 -32.76 12.49
CA LYS A 274 2.13 -32.52 11.47
C LYS A 274 2.75 -32.07 10.14
N ARG A 275 3.74 -31.17 10.16
CA ARG A 275 4.41 -30.65 8.96
C ARG A 275 5.14 -31.76 8.20
N ILE A 276 5.94 -32.56 8.91
CA ILE A 276 6.74 -33.64 8.32
C ILE A 276 5.83 -34.77 7.80
N GLU A 277 4.87 -35.23 8.60
CA GLU A 277 3.94 -36.31 8.21
C GLU A 277 3.02 -35.90 7.04
N SER A 278 2.70 -34.60 6.91
CA SER A 278 1.86 -34.10 5.81
C SER A 278 2.57 -34.06 4.46
N ASN A 279 3.89 -34.22 4.42
CA ASN A 279 4.67 -34.18 3.18
C ASN A 279 5.24 -35.58 2.86
N PRO A 280 4.72 -36.28 1.83
CA PRO A 280 5.19 -37.62 1.44
C PRO A 280 6.70 -37.69 1.15
N ASP A 281 7.29 -36.59 0.68
CA ASP A 281 8.71 -36.52 0.32
C ASP A 281 9.65 -36.53 1.54
N ASN A 282 9.11 -36.41 2.75
CA ASN A 282 9.89 -36.39 3.99
C ASN A 282 9.91 -37.75 4.71
N GLN A 283 9.38 -38.82 4.10
CA GLN A 283 9.43 -40.15 4.71
C GLN A 283 10.84 -40.73 4.78
N ASP A 284 11.74 -40.28 3.91
CA ASP A 284 13.14 -40.71 3.84
C ASP A 284 13.96 -40.32 5.08
N VAL A 285 13.59 -39.21 5.73
CA VAL A 285 14.29 -38.68 6.90
C VAL A 285 13.66 -39.08 8.22
N LEU A 286 12.48 -39.71 8.26
CA LEU A 286 11.86 -40.12 9.50
C LEU A 286 12.59 -41.32 10.12
N ALA A 287 12.84 -41.26 11.43
CA ALA A 287 13.33 -42.43 12.17
C ALA A 287 12.26 -43.53 12.11
N THR A 288 12.64 -44.72 11.64
CA THR A 288 11.77 -45.90 11.72
C THR A 288 11.51 -46.21 13.19
N ARG A 289 10.25 -46.39 13.56
CA ARG A 289 9.81 -46.73 14.93
C ARG A 289 10.60 -47.90 15.52
#